data_AF-X1JXZ3-F1
#
_entry.id   AF-X1JXZ3-F1
#
_cell.length_a   1.000
_cell.length_b   1.000
_cell.length_c   1.000
_cell.angle_alpha   90.00
_cell.angle_beta   90.00
_cell.angle_gamma   90.00
#
_symmetry.space_group_name_H-M   'P 1'
#
loop_
_entity.id
_entity.type
_entity.pdbx_description
1 polymer ?
#
loop_
_entity_poly.entity_id
_entity_poly.type
_entity_poly.pdbx_seq_one_letter_code
_entity_poly.pdbx_strand_id
1 'polypeptide(L)'
;MQLNAQINQTLTEPLSSYIPRGQNRLLKVFKVHFDDFREVYDETYSKIYGKYRIDRITEVVEEFIKCSDYKEGLARIKCTNPDCGHDYFVPRFM
;
A
#
# COMPACT_ATOMS: atom_id res chain seq x y z
N MET A 1 -1.84 6.71 57.22
CA MET A 1 -1.91 7.54 56.01
C MET A 1 -0.50 8.04 55.77
N GLN A 2 0.27 7.53 54.83
CA GLN A 2 0.14 7.79 53.39
C GLN A 2 0.66 6.59 52.58
N LEU A 3 -0.04 6.29 51.48
CA LEU A 3 0.19 5.16 50.58
C LEU A 3 1.21 5.57 49.51
N ASN A 4 2.15 4.66 49.22
CA ASN A 4 3.14 4.80 48.15
C ASN A 4 2.58 4.48 46.77
N ALA A 5 3.27 5.02 45.76
CA ALA A 5 3.34 4.60 44.36
C ALA A 5 2.07 4.77 43.49
N GLN A 6 2.17 5.58 42.44
CA GLN A 6 2.31 5.05 41.07
C GLN A 6 2.48 6.19 40.06
N ILE A 7 3.60 6.07 39.33
CA ILE A 7 3.86 6.68 38.03
C ILE A 7 2.66 6.39 37.13
N ASN A 8 2.15 7.38 36.41
CA ASN A 8 1.54 7.18 35.10
C ASN A 8 1.77 8.44 34.28
N GLN A 9 2.96 8.49 33.67
CA GLN A 9 3.21 9.31 32.50
C GLN A 9 2.17 8.92 31.46
N THR A 10 1.25 9.82 31.14
CA THR A 10 0.36 9.71 30.00
C THR A 10 1.22 9.68 28.74
N LEU A 11 1.52 8.48 28.24
CA LEU A 11 1.99 8.28 26.88
C LEU A 11 0.82 8.63 25.96
N THR A 12 0.65 9.91 25.65
CA THR A 12 -0.12 10.33 24.49
C THR A 12 0.67 9.92 23.26
N GLU A 13 0.57 8.64 22.90
CA GLU A 13 0.98 8.14 21.61
C GLU A 13 0.28 9.01 20.55
N PRO A 14 1.03 9.64 19.63
CA PRO A 14 0.41 10.41 18.58
C PRO A 14 -0.47 9.45 17.79
N LEU A 15 -1.78 9.74 17.73
CA LEU A 15 -2.70 9.08 16.79
C LEU A 15 -1.99 9.07 15.43
N SER A 16 -1.51 7.90 15.01
CA SER A 16 -0.80 7.78 13.74
C SER A 16 -1.85 8.02 12.66
N SER A 17 -2.01 9.27 12.25
CA SER A 17 -2.90 9.60 11.15
C SER A 17 -2.35 8.89 9.94
N TYR A 18 -3.12 7.95 9.38
CA TYR A 18 -2.76 7.33 8.12
C TYR A 18 -2.56 8.45 7.09
N ILE A 19 -1.33 8.61 6.60
CA ILE A 19 -1.03 9.52 5.51
C ILE A 19 -1.26 8.71 4.23
N PRO A 20 -2.27 9.05 3.42
CA PRO A 20 -2.47 8.40 2.13
C PRO A 20 -1.17 8.46 1.33
N ARG A 21 -0.70 7.31 0.83
CA ARG A 21 0.45 7.33 -0.08
C ARG A 21 0.06 8.18 -1.28
N GLY A 22 0.79 9.28 -1.49
CA GLY A 22 0.57 10.19 -2.61
C GLY A 22 0.77 9.51 -3.96
N GLN A 23 0.36 10.16 -5.05
CA GLN A 23 0.53 9.60 -6.40
C GLN A 23 2.01 9.31 -6.70
N ASN A 24 2.38 8.03 -6.75
CA ASN A 24 3.72 7.61 -7.09
C ASN A 24 4.00 7.90 -8.58
N ARG A 25 5.20 8.43 -8.91
CA ARG A 25 5.61 8.62 -10.31
C ARG A 25 5.56 7.30 -11.10
N LEU A 26 5.89 6.17 -10.47
CA LEU A 26 5.79 4.85 -11.07
C LEU A 26 4.35 4.50 -11.46
N LEU A 27 3.36 4.90 -10.66
CA LEU A 27 1.96 4.66 -11.00
C LEU A 27 1.57 5.37 -12.30
N LYS A 28 2.01 6.61 -12.49
CA LYS A 28 1.79 7.34 -13.75
C LYS A 28 2.47 6.65 -14.92
N VAL A 29 3.71 6.22 -14.75
CA VAL A 29 4.47 5.50 -15.79
C VAL A 29 3.75 4.22 -16.18
N PHE A 30 3.32 3.41 -15.21
CA PHE A 30 2.63 2.16 -15.51
C PHE A 30 1.26 2.38 -16.17
N LYS A 31 0.47 3.34 -15.68
CA LYS A 31 -0.85 3.64 -16.28
C LYS A 31 -0.77 4.13 -17.73
N VAL A 32 0.31 4.81 -18.10
CA VAL A 32 0.42 5.46 -19.41
C VAL A 32 1.23 4.63 -20.41
N HIS A 33 2.26 3.91 -19.96
CA HIS A 33 3.26 3.32 -20.86
C HIS A 33 3.38 1.80 -20.75
N PHE A 34 2.77 1.15 -19.76
CA PHE A 34 3.00 -0.29 -19.54
C PHE A 34 2.39 -1.15 -20.66
N ASP A 35 1.22 -0.77 -21.18
CA ASP A 35 0.58 -1.49 -22.28
C ASP A 35 1.44 -1.46 -23.55
N ASP A 36 1.93 -0.29 -23.94
CA ASP A 36 2.86 -0.15 -25.07
C ASP A 36 4.14 -0.97 -24.84
N PHE A 37 4.66 -0.95 -23.61
CA PHE A 37 5.88 -1.67 -23.24
C PHE A 37 5.73 -3.19 -23.36
N ARG A 38 4.61 -3.77 -22.88
CA ARG A 38 4.42 -5.23 -22.92
C ARG A 38 4.27 -5.76 -24.35
N GLU A 39 3.67 -4.97 -25.25
CA GLU A 39 3.47 -5.37 -26.65
C GLU A 39 4.80 -5.51 -27.40
N VAL A 40 5.77 -4.62 -27.13
CA VAL A 40 7.04 -4.59 -27.86
C VAL A 40 8.18 -5.32 -27.13
N TYR A 41 7.94 -5.84 -25.91
CA TYR A 41 9.00 -6.35 -25.05
C TYR A 41 9.78 -7.51 -25.66
N ASP A 42 9.06 -8.51 -26.16
CA ASP A 42 9.68 -9.72 -26.69
C ASP A 42 10.51 -9.45 -27.95
N GLU A 43 10.08 -8.50 -28.77
CA GLU A 43 10.76 -8.17 -30.03
C GLU A 43 11.96 -7.24 -29.82
N THR A 44 11.81 -6.25 -28.94
CA THR A 44 12.76 -5.13 -28.79
C THR A 44 13.73 -5.35 -27.63
N TYR A 45 13.23 -5.81 -26.48
CA TYR A 45 13.96 -5.75 -25.22
C TYR A 45 14.45 -7.11 -24.73
N SER A 46 13.79 -8.21 -25.13
CA SER A 46 14.17 -9.56 -24.67
C SER A 46 15.60 -9.98 -25.08
N LYS A 47 16.11 -9.44 -26.19
CA LYS A 47 17.47 -9.68 -26.68
C LYS A 47 18.54 -9.06 -25.78
N ILE A 48 18.21 -7.96 -25.09
CA ILE A 48 19.14 -7.18 -24.27
C ILE A 48 19.01 -7.58 -22.79
N TYR A 49 17.77 -7.71 -22.32
CA TYR A 49 17.46 -7.91 -20.90
C TYR A 49 17.06 -9.34 -20.54
N GLY A 50 16.99 -10.23 -21.54
CA GLY A 50 16.54 -11.61 -21.37
C GLY A 50 15.01 -11.75 -21.49
N LYS A 51 14.54 -12.99 -21.50
CA LYS A 51 13.10 -13.28 -21.60
C LYS A 51 12.46 -13.24 -20.22
N TYR A 52 11.77 -12.14 -19.91
CA TYR A 52 10.90 -12.07 -18.74
C TYR A 52 9.54 -12.71 -18.99
N ARG A 53 8.89 -13.16 -17.90
CA ARG A 53 7.50 -13.61 -17.92
C ARG A 53 6.59 -12.38 -17.86
N ILE A 54 6.35 -11.75 -19.00
CA ILE A 54 5.59 -10.50 -19.11
C ILE A 54 4.16 -10.65 -18.57
N ASP A 55 3.54 -11.82 -18.72
CA ASP A 55 2.22 -12.11 -18.13
C ASP A 55 2.22 -11.93 -16.60
N ARG A 56 3.23 -12.50 -15.93
CA ARG A 56 3.35 -12.38 -14.47
C ARG A 56 3.63 -10.95 -14.02
N ILE A 57 4.41 -10.20 -14.79
CA ILE A 57 4.67 -8.78 -14.52
C ILE A 57 3.38 -7.98 -14.72
N THR A 58 2.59 -8.31 -15.74
CA THR A 58 1.31 -7.67 -16.03
C THR A 58 0.32 -7.82 -14.88
N GLU A 59 0.14 -9.04 -14.37
CA GLU A 59 -0.70 -9.29 -13.19
C GLU A 59 -0.33 -8.38 -12.01
N VAL A 60 0.97 -8.30 -11.69
CA VAL A 60 1.46 -7.50 -10.56
C VAL A 60 1.28 -5.99 -10.82
N VAL A 61 1.50 -5.52 -12.05
CA VAL A 61 1.30 -4.11 -12.41
C VAL A 61 -0.18 -3.74 -12.33
N GLU A 62 -1.08 -4.60 -12.80
CA GLU A 62 -2.53 -4.39 -12.69
C GLU A 62 -2.99 -4.34 -11.23
N GLU A 63 -2.52 -5.27 -10.38
CA GLU A 63 -2.79 -5.25 -8.94
C GLU A 63 -2.24 -3.98 -8.27
N PHE A 64 -1.02 -3.57 -8.63
CA PHE A 64 -0.42 -2.33 -8.14
C PHE A 64 -1.24 -1.10 -8.52
N ILE A 65 -1.73 -1.04 -9.78
CA ILE A 65 -2.61 0.03 -10.24
C ILE A 65 -3.93 0.02 -9.46
N LYS A 66 -4.55 -1.16 -9.25
CA LYS A 66 -5.81 -1.29 -8.49
C LYS A 66 -5.65 -0.86 -7.03
N CYS A 67 -4.57 -1.28 -6.36
CA CYS A 67 -4.26 -0.87 -4.98
C CYS A 67 -4.18 0.66 -4.83
N SER A 68 -3.76 1.37 -5.88
CA SER A 68 -3.69 2.83 -5.86
C SER A 68 -5.04 3.55 -5.98
N ASP A 69 -6.11 2.83 -6.35
CA ASP A 69 -7.44 3.39 -6.48
C ASP A 69 -8.30 3.08 -5.24
N TYR A 70 -8.57 4.11 -4.45
CA TYR A 70 -9.41 4.01 -3.26
C TYR A 70 -10.86 3.60 -3.56
N LYS A 71 -11.32 3.70 -4.82
CA LYS A 71 -12.64 3.20 -5.24
C LYS A 71 -12.73 1.67 -5.24
N GLU A 72 -11.59 0.97 -5.34
CA GLU A 72 -11.52 -0.50 -5.28
C GLU A 72 -11.78 -1.06 -3.87
N GLY A 73 -11.82 -0.16 -2.87
CA GLY A 73 -12.24 -0.45 -1.51
C GLY A 73 -11.19 -0.12 -0.46
N LEU A 74 -11.68 0.09 0.75
CA LEU A 74 -10.89 0.29 1.95
C LEU A 74 -11.21 -0.83 2.94
N ALA A 75 -10.18 -1.41 3.54
CA ALA A 75 -10.33 -2.28 4.70
C ALA A 75 -10.35 -1.42 5.96
N ARG A 76 -11.34 -1.64 6.83
CA ARG A 76 -11.39 -1.03 8.16
C ARG A 76 -10.79 -2.01 9.16
N ILE A 77 -9.75 -1.58 9.86
CA ILE A 77 -9.10 -2.34 10.92
C ILE A 77 -9.54 -1.73 12.25
N LYS A 78 -10.27 -2.53 13.03
CA LYS A 78 -10.70 -2.16 14.38
C LYS A 78 -10.03 -3.07 15.39
N CYS A 79 -9.37 -2.48 16.38
CA CYS A 79 -8.84 -3.21 17.51
C CYS A 79 -9.98 -3.80 18.35
N THR A 80 -9.87 -5.08 18.67
CA THR A 80 -10.86 -5.80 19.48
C THR A 80 -10.64 -5.62 20.99
N ASN A 81 -9.48 -5.11 21.40
CA ASN A 81 -9.18 -4.84 22.80
C ASN A 81 -10.04 -3.66 23.30
N PRO A 82 -10.87 -3.84 24.35
CA PRO A 82 -11.77 -2.80 24.87
C PRO A 82 -11.07 -1.50 25.27
N ASP A 83 -9.83 -1.61 25.76
CA ASP A 83 -9.07 -0.47 26.29
C ASP A 83 -8.27 0.29 25.21
N CYS A 84 -8.13 -0.28 24.00
CA CYS A 84 -7.32 0.31 22.93
C CYS A 84 -8.14 1.22 22.01
N GLY A 85 -9.33 0.76 21.58
CA GLY A 85 -10.24 1.54 20.75
C GLY A 85 -9.72 1.98 19.37
N HIS A 86 -8.57 1.47 18.92
CA HIS A 86 -7.94 1.92 17.67
C HIS A 86 -8.75 1.47 16.44
N ASP A 87 -9.00 2.40 15.52
CA ASP A 87 -9.85 2.18 14.35
C ASP A 87 -9.32 3.02 13.19
N TYR A 88 -8.90 2.37 12.11
CA TYR A 88 -8.34 3.05 10.95
C TYR A 88 -8.64 2.30 9.65
N PHE A 89 -8.54 3.01 8.54
CA PHE A 89 -8.75 2.46 7.21
C PHE A 89 -7.39 2.24 6.52
N VAL A 90 -7.27 1.12 5.82
CA VAL A 90 -6.15 0.82 4.92
C VAL A 90 -6.68 0.50 3.51
N PRO A 91 -5.92 0.78 2.45
CA PRO A 91 -6.23 0.29 1.11
C PRO A 91 -6.39 -1.24 1.10
N ARG A 92 -7.34 -1.75 0.30
CA ARG A 92 -7.76 -3.16 0.29
C ARG A 92 -6.68 -4.18 -0.09
N PHE A 93 -5.58 -3.75 -0.71
CA PHE A 93 -4.52 -4.64 -1.18
C PHE A 93 -3.15 -4.13 -0.74
N MET A 94 -2.78 -4.43 0.50
CA MET A 94 -1.38 -4.40 0.94
C MET A 94 -1.08 -5.67 1.74
#